data_AF-A0A732IP28-F1
#
_entry.id   AF-A0A732IP28-F1
#
_cell.length_a   1.000
_cell.length_b   1.000
_cell.length_c   1.000
_cell.angle_alpha   90.00
_cell.angle_beta   90.00
_cell.angle_gamma   90.00
#
_symmetry.space_group_name_H-M   'P 1'
#
loop_
_entity.id
_entity.type
_entity.pdbx_description
1 polymer ?
#
loop_
_entity_poly.entity_id
_entity_poly.type
_entity_poly.pdbx_seq_one_letter_code
_entity_poly.pdbx_strand_id
1 'polypeptide(L)'
;MSGYNEQFLKKNPLAILGVLRDLNKNQVPLRISWAHGQFISKILAVDPEKLIVDYGSQEYENSAVLRAGQVAIIAETQGAKVEFTLPQLVTGEYQRLPAFITPLPSSLWFVQRREYFRIGAPLYPP
;
A
#
# COMPACT_ATOMS: atom_id res chain seq x y z
N MET A 1 1.04 -12.81 12.09
CA MET A 1 2.16 -11.85 12.21
C MET A 1 3.17 -12.17 11.13
N SER A 2 3.55 -11.19 10.32
CA SER A 2 4.51 -11.40 9.23
C SER A 2 5.88 -11.70 9.82
N GLY A 3 6.45 -12.88 9.53
CA GLY A 3 7.73 -13.37 10.08
C GLY A 3 8.97 -12.71 9.45
N TYR A 4 8.97 -11.39 9.29
CA TYR A 4 10.10 -10.65 8.73
C TYR A 4 11.11 -10.29 9.81
N ASN A 5 12.39 -10.23 9.43
CA ASN A 5 13.45 -9.69 10.30
C ASN A 5 13.14 -8.20 10.59
N GLU A 6 13.24 -7.79 11.87
CA GLU A 6 12.93 -6.44 12.34
C GLU A 6 13.70 -5.33 11.62
N GLN A 7 14.85 -5.62 11.00
CA GLN A 7 15.60 -4.66 10.18
C GLN A 7 14.78 -4.06 9.02
N PHE A 8 13.74 -4.77 8.57
CA PHE A 8 12.84 -4.30 7.52
C PHE A 8 11.69 -3.43 8.04
N LEU A 9 11.52 -3.32 9.36
CA LEU A 9 10.45 -2.53 9.97
C LEU A 9 10.85 -1.04 10.04
N LYS A 10 10.04 -0.20 9.41
CA LYS A 10 10.15 1.27 9.48
C LYS A 10 9.12 1.79 10.47
N LYS A 11 9.59 2.42 11.55
CA LYS A 11 8.76 3.12 12.56
C LYS A 11 8.93 4.65 12.53
N ASN A 12 10.03 5.13 11.95
CA ASN A 12 10.29 6.57 11.87
C ASN A 12 9.32 7.22 10.85
N PRO A 13 8.54 8.26 11.23
CA PRO A 13 7.57 8.90 10.34
C PRO A 13 8.16 9.41 9.02
N LEU A 14 9.39 9.94 9.01
CA LEU A 14 10.05 10.40 7.78
C LEU A 14 10.42 9.23 6.86
N ALA A 15 10.84 8.10 7.43
CA ALA A 15 11.13 6.89 6.65
C ALA A 15 9.84 6.29 6.06
N ILE A 16 8.75 6.29 6.84
CA ILE A 16 7.42 5.87 6.41
C ILE A 16 6.93 6.76 5.25
N LEU A 17 7.00 8.07 5.45
CA LEU A 17 6.61 9.06 4.45
C LEU A 17 7.44 8.95 3.17
N GLY A 18 8.75 8.71 3.28
CA GLY A 18 9.64 8.46 2.14
C GLY A 18 9.17 7.27 1.30
N VAL A 19 8.93 6.12 1.94
CA VAL A 19 8.44 4.92 1.25
C VAL A 19 7.09 5.17 0.57
N LEU A 20 6.14 5.79 1.27
CA LEU A 20 4.81 6.07 0.70
C LEU A 20 4.88 7.07 -0.48
N ARG A 21 5.76 8.08 -0.40
CA ARG A 21 6.02 9.00 -1.51
C ARG A 21 6.61 8.29 -2.72
N ASP A 22 7.52 7.34 -2.52
CA ASP A 22 8.08 6.54 -3.60
C ASP A 22 7.03 5.64 -4.25
N LEU A 23 6.14 5.03 -3.47
CA LEU A 23 5.01 4.28 -4.00
C LEU A 23 4.08 5.15 -4.84
N ASN A 24 3.76 6.36 -4.37
CA ASN A 24 2.95 7.33 -5.11
C ASN A 24 3.64 7.78 -6.41
N LYS A 25 4.91 8.20 -6.32
CA LYS A 25 5.69 8.70 -7.46
C LYS A 25 5.78 7.67 -8.58
N ASN A 26 5.96 6.40 -8.24
CA ASN A 26 6.07 5.30 -9.20
C ASN A 26 4.70 4.69 -9.57
N GLN A 27 3.59 5.24 -9.07
CA GLN A 27 2.22 4.75 -9.30
C GLN A 27 2.10 3.24 -9.04
N VAL A 28 2.71 2.77 -7.95
CA VAL A 28 2.74 1.35 -7.60
C VAL A 28 1.33 0.89 -7.20
N PRO A 29 0.78 -0.17 -7.82
CA PRO A 29 -0.50 -0.72 -7.40
C PRO A 29 -0.46 -1.20 -5.96
N LEU A 30 -1.51 -0.87 -5.21
CA LEU A 30 -1.75 -1.35 -3.87
C LEU A 30 -2.78 -2.47 -3.91
N ARG A 31 -2.49 -3.58 -3.24
CA ARG A 31 -3.51 -4.56 -2.84
C ARG A 31 -4.01 -4.19 -1.45
N ILE A 32 -5.28 -3.86 -1.35
CA ILE A 32 -5.97 -3.61 -0.08
C ILE A 32 -6.81 -4.84 0.23
N SER A 33 -6.65 -5.40 1.43
CA SER A 33 -7.32 -6.64 1.83
C SER A 33 -7.83 -6.54 3.26
N TRP A 34 -8.95 -7.20 3.52
CA TRP A 34 -9.54 -7.38 4.85
C TRP A 34 -10.06 -8.81 4.97
N ALA A 35 -10.70 -9.16 6.09
CA ALA A 35 -11.12 -10.53 6.38
C ALA A 35 -12.00 -11.20 5.30
N HIS A 36 -12.75 -10.42 4.52
CA HIS A 36 -13.78 -10.92 3.60
C HIS A 36 -13.61 -10.44 2.16
N GLY A 37 -12.49 -9.82 1.80
CA GLY A 37 -12.29 -9.33 0.45
C GLY A 37 -10.97 -8.61 0.24
N GLN A 38 -10.71 -8.27 -1.02
CA GLN A 38 -9.54 -7.49 -1.43
C GLN A 38 -9.81 -6.79 -2.76
N PHE A 39 -9.19 -5.64 -2.97
CA PHE A 39 -9.17 -4.97 -4.27
C PHE A 39 -7.82 -4.34 -4.57
N ILE A 40 -7.65 -3.92 -5.83
CA ILE A 40 -6.50 -3.14 -6.27
C ILE A 40 -6.85 -1.66 -6.25
N SER A 41 -5.93 -0.86 -5.73
CA SER A 41 -6.00 0.60 -5.67
C SER A 41 -4.61 1.20 -5.92
N LYS A 42 -4.44 2.50 -5.68
CA LYS A 42 -3.18 3.24 -5.76
C LYS A 42 -3.18 4.40 -4.77
N ILE A 43 -1.99 4.88 -4.41
CA ILE A 43 -1.86 6.15 -3.68
C ILE A 43 -2.19 7.29 -4.64
N LEU A 44 -3.09 8.18 -4.22
CA LEU A 44 -3.42 9.41 -4.94
C LEU A 44 -2.55 10.58 -4.47
N ALA A 45 -2.35 10.68 -3.16
CA ALA A 45 -1.50 11.68 -2.54
C ALA A 45 -1.02 11.20 -1.17
N VAL A 46 0.10 11.75 -0.72
CA VAL A 46 0.62 11.52 0.63
C VAL A 46 1.37 12.76 1.12
N ASP A 47 1.06 13.16 2.35
CA ASP A 47 1.70 14.24 3.07
C ASP A 47 2.03 13.78 4.52
N PRO A 48 2.68 14.61 5.35
CA PRO A 48 3.03 14.20 6.71
C PRO A 48 1.84 13.85 7.62
N GLU A 49 0.62 14.30 7.30
CA GLU A 49 -0.57 14.10 8.12
C GLU A 49 -1.41 12.93 7.62
N LYS A 50 -1.54 12.78 6.30
CA LYS A 50 -2.47 11.83 5.69
C LYS A 50 -1.91 11.11 4.47
N LEU A 51 -2.44 9.90 4.30
CA LEU A 51 -2.34 9.09 3.11
C LEU A 51 -3.72 9.06 2.44
N ILE A 52 -3.76 9.38 1.15
CA ILE A 52 -4.97 9.37 0.32
C ILE A 52 -4.84 8.26 -0.70
N VAL A 53 -5.82 7.36 -0.73
CA VAL A 53 -5.82 6.13 -1.53
C VAL A 53 -7.08 6.10 -2.38
N ASP A 54 -6.95 5.62 -3.61
CA ASP A 54 -8.08 5.57 -4.56
C ASP A 54 -9.14 4.55 -4.13
N TYR A 55 -10.35 4.72 -4.63
CA TYR A 55 -11.37 3.69 -4.54
C TYR A 55 -11.01 2.50 -5.44
N GLY A 56 -11.44 1.31 -5.04
CA GLY A 56 -11.44 0.14 -5.91
C GLY A 56 -12.50 0.29 -7.00
N SER A 57 -12.43 -0.58 -8.00
CA SER A 57 -13.37 -0.58 -9.13
C SER A 57 -14.78 -1.02 -8.78
N GLN A 58 -14.98 -1.66 -7.62
CA GLN A 58 -16.26 -2.22 -7.19
C GLN A 58 -16.80 -1.51 -5.96
N GLU A 59 -17.97 -0.88 -6.11
CA GLU A 59 -18.62 -0.12 -5.03
C GLU A 59 -18.93 -0.97 -3.80
N TYR A 60 -19.30 -2.24 -4.02
CA TYR A 60 -19.52 -3.19 -2.94
C TYR A 60 -18.27 -3.36 -2.06
N GLU A 61 -17.10 -3.47 -2.67
CA GLU A 61 -15.82 -3.63 -1.96
C GLU A 61 -15.41 -2.34 -1.24
N ASN A 62 -15.63 -1.18 -1.88
CA ASN A 62 -15.40 0.12 -1.27
C ASN A 62 -16.25 0.30 -0.01
N SER A 63 -17.53 -0.07 -0.08
CA SER A 63 -18.43 -0.06 1.07
C SER A 63 -18.02 -1.10 2.13
N ALA A 64 -17.57 -2.29 1.72
CA ALA A 64 -17.21 -3.37 2.65
C ALA A 64 -15.94 -3.05 3.46
N VAL A 65 -14.90 -2.49 2.84
CA VAL A 65 -13.63 -2.20 3.53
C VAL A 65 -13.78 -1.11 4.60
N LEU A 66 -14.73 -0.17 4.45
CA LEU A 66 -15.00 0.86 5.46
C LEU A 66 -15.51 0.29 6.79
N ARG A 67 -16.12 -0.90 6.77
CA ARG A 67 -16.61 -1.62 7.96
C ARG A 67 -15.59 -2.62 8.52
N ALA A 68 -14.44 -2.77 7.88
CA ALA A 68 -13.40 -3.68 8.35
C ALA A 68 -12.68 -3.09 9.57
N GLY A 69 -12.52 -3.90 10.63
CA GLY A 69 -11.75 -3.51 11.82
C GLY A 69 -10.23 -3.69 11.68
N GLN A 70 -9.77 -4.23 10.55
CA GLN A 70 -8.35 -4.30 10.20
C GLN A 70 -8.20 -4.42 8.69
N VAL A 71 -7.37 -3.56 8.10
CA VAL A 71 -7.09 -3.52 6.67
C VAL A 71 -5.60 -3.71 6.45
N ALA A 72 -5.22 -4.70 5.66
CA ALA A 72 -3.84 -4.94 5.24
C ALA A 72 -3.61 -4.40 3.84
N ILE A 73 -2.54 -3.61 3.69
CA ILE A 73 -2.13 -2.98 2.44
C ILE A 73 -0.75 -3.52 2.05
N ILE A 74 -0.65 -4.01 0.82
CA ILE A 74 0.57 -4.57 0.25
C ILE A 74 0.87 -3.87 -1.08
N ALA A 75 2.13 -3.47 -1.28
CA ALA A 75 2.62 -2.98 -2.56
C ALA A 75 3.90 -3.72 -2.94
N GLU A 76 4.03 -4.08 -4.22
CA GLU A 76 5.25 -4.69 -4.75
C GLU A 76 5.96 -3.71 -5.67
N THR A 77 7.16 -3.27 -5.25
CA THR A 77 8.02 -2.42 -6.07
C THR A 77 9.08 -3.27 -6.78
N GLN A 78 9.90 -2.63 -7.61
CA GLN A 78 11.07 -3.29 -8.20
C GLN A 78 12.13 -3.62 -7.13
N GLY A 79 11.95 -4.74 -6.44
CA GLY A 79 12.95 -5.29 -5.52
C GLY A 79 12.56 -5.29 -4.05
N ALA A 80 11.49 -4.58 -3.66
CA ALA A 80 11.01 -4.57 -2.29
C ALA A 80 9.50 -4.82 -2.21
N LYS A 81 9.08 -5.49 -1.14
CA LYS A 81 7.68 -5.62 -0.76
C LYS A 81 7.39 -4.66 0.38
N VAL A 82 6.37 -3.82 0.21
CA VAL A 82 5.88 -2.93 1.25
C VAL A 82 4.61 -3.52 1.85
N GLU A 83 4.55 -3.63 3.17
CA GLU A 83 3.35 -4.09 3.88
C GLU A 83 3.08 -3.24 5.11
N PHE A 84 1.82 -2.87 5.31
CA PHE A 84 1.37 -2.24 6.54
C PHE A 84 -0.10 -2.53 6.79
N THR A 85 -0.53 -2.31 8.03
CA THR A 85 -1.92 -2.50 8.45
C THR A 85 -2.46 -1.21 9.01
N LEU A 86 -3.73 -0.94 8.72
CA LEU A 86 -4.49 0.16 9.26
C LEU A 86 -5.71 -0.39 10.02
N PRO A 87 -6.12 0.24 11.12
CA PRO A 87 -7.31 -0.20 11.86
C PRO A 87 -8.59 0.00 11.03
N GLN A 88 -8.65 1.08 10.23
CA GLN A 88 -9.82 1.39 9.41
C GLN A 88 -9.44 2.33 8.28
N LEU A 89 -10.25 2.35 7.21
CA LEU A 89 -10.24 3.40 6.18
C LEU A 89 -11.46 4.31 6.37
N VAL A 90 -11.30 5.60 6.10
CA VAL A 90 -12.39 6.58 6.17
C VAL A 90 -12.65 7.12 4.77
N THR A 91 -13.91 7.39 4.46
CA THR A 91 -14.29 8.05 3.21
C THR A 91 -13.88 9.52 3.23
N GLY A 92 -13.50 10.05 2.07
CA GLY A 92 -13.28 11.45 1.84
C GLY A 92 -13.26 11.74 0.35
N GLU A 93 -12.83 12.95 0.00
CA GLU A 93 -12.75 13.37 -1.39
C GLU A 93 -11.32 13.81 -1.74
N TYR A 94 -10.90 13.45 -2.94
CA TYR A 94 -9.69 13.94 -3.57
C TYR A 94 -10.01 14.43 -4.97
N GLN A 95 -9.74 15.71 -5.24
CA GLN A 95 -10.07 16.34 -6.52
C GLN A 95 -11.54 16.18 -6.96
N ARG A 96 -12.47 16.22 -5.98
CA ARG A 96 -13.93 16.01 -6.16
C ARG A 96 -14.33 14.59 -6.58
N LEU A 97 -13.46 13.62 -6.39
CA LEU A 97 -13.74 12.20 -6.57
C LEU A 97 -13.62 11.46 -5.22
N PRO A 98 -14.39 10.37 -5.02
CA PRO A 98 -14.32 9.60 -3.79
C PRO A 98 -12.94 8.96 -3.61
N ALA A 99 -12.42 9.03 -2.38
CA ALA A 99 -11.12 8.47 -2.01
C ALA A 99 -11.15 8.01 -0.55
N PHE A 100 -10.24 7.10 -0.20
CA PHE A 100 -9.98 6.76 1.20
C PHE A 100 -8.94 7.70 1.78
N ILE A 101 -9.21 8.24 2.97
CA ILE A 101 -8.29 9.10 3.72
C ILE A 101 -7.97 8.42 5.05
N THR A 102 -6.69 8.35 5.38
CA THR A 102 -6.19 7.74 6.61
C THR A 102 -4.98 8.52 7.11
N PRO A 103 -4.71 8.56 8.42
CA PRO A 103 -3.39 8.95 8.90
C PRO A 103 -2.32 8.01 8.34
N LEU A 104 -1.06 8.43 8.41
CA LEU A 104 0.07 7.55 8.11
C LEU A 104 0.07 6.32 9.04
N PRO A 105 0.48 5.15 8.55
CA PRO A 105 0.62 3.98 9.41
C PRO A 105 1.70 4.24 10.47
N SER A 106 1.52 3.72 11.68
CA SER A 106 2.51 3.84 12.76
C SER A 106 3.81 3.09 12.45
N SER A 107 3.72 2.09 11.57
CA SER A 107 4.87 1.36 11.04
C SER A 107 4.54 0.70 9.70
N LEU A 108 5.57 0.46 8.90
CA LEU A 108 5.47 -0.36 7.69
C LEU A 108 6.68 -1.28 7.56
N TRP A 109 6.48 -2.42 6.94
CA TRP A 109 7.53 -3.32 6.52
C TRP A 109 8.01 -2.91 5.13
N PHE A 110 9.30 -2.69 4.96
CA PHE A 110 9.97 -2.49 3.68
C PHE A 110 10.95 -3.64 3.47
N VAL A 111 10.47 -4.72 2.85
CA VAL A 111 11.18 -5.99 2.78
C VAL A 111 11.91 -6.13 1.45
N GLN A 112 13.23 -5.93 1.46
CA GLN A 112 14.10 -6.15 0.30
C GLN A 112 14.92 -7.42 0.51
N ARG A 113 14.47 -8.54 -0.09
CA ARG A 113 15.08 -9.87 0.09
C ARG A 113 15.97 -10.32 -1.07
N ARG A 114 16.17 -9.48 -2.08
CA ARG A 114 16.94 -9.89 -3.27
C ARG A 114 18.43 -9.76 -2.97
N GLU A 115 19.11 -10.90 -2.89
CA GLU A 115 20.58 -10.99 -2.80
C GLU A 115 21.24 -10.93 -4.19
N TYR A 116 20.48 -11.25 -5.25
CA TYR A 116 20.96 -11.28 -6.63
C TYR A 116 20.03 -10.53 -7.57
N PHE A 117 20.60 -9.97 -8.64
CA PHE A 117 19.83 -9.38 -9.74
C PHE A 117 19.02 -10.46 -10.46
N ARG A 118 17.79 -10.14 -10.87
CA ARG A 118 16.96 -11.02 -11.68
C ARG A 118 16.90 -10.49 -13.11
N ILE A 119 17.37 -11.28 -14.05
CA ILE A 119 17.21 -11.03 -15.49
C ILE A 119 15.91 -11.74 -15.90
N GLY A 120 14.98 -11.00 -16.51
CA GLY A 120 13.80 -11.62 -17.12
C GLY A 120 14.26 -12.61 -18.19
N ALA A 121 13.68 -13.82 -18.21
CA ALA A 121 13.98 -14.77 -19.26
C ALA A 121 13.73 -14.09 -20.61
N PRO A 122 14.66 -14.17 -21.58
CA PRO A 122 14.44 -13.58 -22.88
C PRO A 122 13.19 -14.19 -23.50
N LEU A 123 12.26 -13.34 -23.93
CA LEU A 123 11.13 -13.74 -24.75
C LEU A 123 11.70 -14.10 -26.14
N TYR A 124 11.99 -15.38 -26.38
CA TYR A 124 12.51 -15.86 -27.67
C TYR A 124 11.36 -16.44 -28.52
N PRO A 125 11.34 -16.20 -29.85
CA PRO A 125 11.21 -14.90 -30.54
C PRO A 125 9.86 -14.89 -31.34
N PRO A 126 9.51 -13.90 -32.20
CA PRO A 126 8.20 -13.88 -32.90
C PRO A 126 8.00 -15.08 -33.84
#